data_AF-A0A329U504-F1
#
_entry.id   AF-A0A329U504-F1
#
_cell.length_a   1.000
_cell.length_b   1.000
_cell.length_c   1.000
_cell.angle_alpha   90.00
_cell.angle_beta   90.00
_cell.angle_gamma   90.00
#
_symmetry.space_group_name_H-M   'P 1'
#
loop_
_entity.id
_entity.type
_entity.pdbx_description
1 polymer ?
#
loop_
_entity_poly.entity_id
_entity_poly.type
_entity_poly.pdbx_seq_one_letter_code
_entity_poly.pdbx_strand_id
1 'polypeptide(L)'
;MEQNENTLSVLKIAPGQYPQQVEIDNELKALQQAVGGSIGASYPFEDPVAIVYNDDGKLMGLPLNRALWDEDGLMYDVIAGTFLVVGLGEEDFVSLSPELAQKYEEEFHQPEAFLPLGRRLMVIPVPDESIRSDAEKAVSKPPVEHDR
;
A
#
# COMPACT_ATOMS: atom_id res chain seq x y z
N MET A 1 -27.61 -9.31 -7.85
CA MET A 1 -26.51 -8.34 -7.86
C MET A 1 -25.38 -9.05 -8.55
N GLU A 2 -25.13 -8.72 -9.81
CA GLU A 2 -24.02 -9.28 -10.59
C GLU A 2 -22.73 -8.75 -9.96
N GLN A 3 -21.94 -9.67 -9.41
CA GLN A 3 -20.52 -9.42 -9.16
C GLN A 3 -19.90 -9.28 -10.56
N ASN A 4 -19.33 -8.12 -10.88
CA ASN A 4 -18.53 -8.01 -12.09
C ASN A 4 -17.34 -8.98 -11.93
N GLU A 5 -17.30 -10.06 -12.70
CA GLU A 5 -16.33 -11.17 -12.58
C GLU A 5 -14.87 -10.75 -12.88
N ASN A 6 -14.61 -9.46 -13.13
CA ASN A 6 -13.32 -8.91 -13.55
C ASN A 6 -12.74 -7.86 -12.58
N THR A 7 -13.36 -7.56 -11.45
CA THR A 7 -12.84 -6.56 -10.49
C THR A 7 -12.49 -7.17 -9.14
N LEU A 8 -11.39 -6.73 -8.55
CA LEU A 8 -10.91 -7.08 -7.22
C LEU A 8 -11.24 -5.96 -6.23
N SER A 9 -11.88 -6.30 -5.11
CA SER A 9 -11.92 -5.45 -3.92
C SER A 9 -10.61 -5.63 -3.16
N VAL A 10 -9.78 -4.60 -3.13
CA VAL A 10 -8.45 -4.62 -2.52
C VAL A 10 -8.30 -3.48 -1.52
N LEU A 11 -7.31 -3.59 -0.63
CA LEU A 11 -6.94 -2.50 0.26
C LEU A 11 -5.70 -1.79 -0.30
N LYS A 12 -5.84 -0.52 -0.65
CA LYS A 12 -4.75 0.32 -1.18
C LYS A 12 -4.13 1.15 -0.07
N ILE A 13 -2.82 1.09 0.07
CA ILE A 13 -2.07 1.82 1.09
C ILE A 13 -1.05 2.69 0.40
N ALA A 14 -1.27 4.01 0.43
CA ALA A 14 -0.35 5.00 -0.08
C ALA A 14 0.58 5.52 1.04
N PRO A 15 1.81 5.94 0.72
CA PRO A 15 2.73 6.50 1.71
C PRO A 15 2.12 7.69 2.45
N GLY A 16 2.20 7.68 3.78
CA GLY A 16 1.67 8.76 4.63
C GLY A 16 0.14 8.85 4.68
N GLN A 17 -0.59 7.87 4.15
CA GLN A 17 -2.05 7.86 4.13
C GLN A 17 -2.62 6.63 4.85
N TYR A 18 -3.84 6.78 5.35
CA TYR A 18 -4.65 5.67 5.85
C TYR A 18 -4.96 4.69 4.70
N PRO A 19 -5.13 3.40 5.00
CA PRO A 19 -5.60 2.42 4.02
C PRO A 19 -6.94 2.82 3.42
N GLN A 20 -7.13 2.52 2.13
CA GLN A 20 -8.36 2.80 1.39
C GLN A 20 -8.82 1.54 0.67
N GLN A 21 -10.03 1.10 0.95
CA GLN A 21 -10.64 0.03 0.17
C GLN A 21 -11.03 0.57 -1.21
N VAL A 22 -10.58 -0.11 -2.26
CA VAL A 22 -10.82 0.27 -3.66
C VAL A 22 -11.15 -0.96 -4.50
N GLU A 23 -11.93 -0.73 -5.55
CA GLU A 23 -12.15 -1.73 -6.60
C GLU A 23 -11.19 -1.45 -7.75
N ILE A 24 -10.48 -2.49 -8.21
CA ILE A 24 -9.56 -2.41 -9.35
C ILE A 24 -9.82 -3.57 -10.30
N ASP A 25 -9.55 -3.40 -11.59
CA ASP A 25 -9.66 -4.50 -12.52
C ASP A 25 -8.64 -5.60 -12.19
N ASN A 26 -9.03 -6.86 -12.34
CA ASN A 26 -8.18 -8.04 -12.18
C ASN A 26 -7.26 -8.25 -13.40
N GLU A 27 -6.71 -7.16 -13.92
CA GLU A 27 -5.75 -7.18 -15.01
C GLU A 27 -4.39 -6.76 -14.47
N LEU A 28 -3.33 -7.45 -14.93
CA LEU A 28 -1.94 -7.10 -14.57
C LEU A 28 -1.66 -5.61 -14.78
N LYS A 29 -2.19 -5.02 -15.85
CA LYS A 29 -2.03 -3.60 -16.17
C LYS A 29 -2.68 -2.69 -15.13
N ALA A 30 -3.85 -3.04 -14.62
CA ALA A 30 -4.54 -2.26 -13.59
C ALA A 30 -3.77 -2.33 -12.25
N LEU A 31 -3.27 -3.52 -11.88
CA LEU A 31 -2.39 -3.68 -10.72
C LEU A 31 -1.12 -2.84 -10.85
N GLN A 32 -0.45 -2.89 -12.01
CA GLN A 32 0.74 -2.08 -12.30
C GLN A 32 0.46 -0.58 -12.21
N GLN A 33 -0.67 -0.12 -12.74
CA GLN A 33 -1.08 1.27 -12.63
C GLN A 33 -1.37 1.69 -11.18
N ALA A 34 -1.98 0.80 -10.40
CA ALA A 34 -2.34 1.08 -9.01
C ALA A 34 -1.11 1.23 -8.09
N VAL A 35 -0.06 0.41 -8.30
CA VAL A 35 1.21 0.51 -7.54
C VAL A 35 2.22 1.46 -8.19
N GLY A 36 1.99 1.87 -9.44
CA GLY A 36 2.81 2.84 -10.16
C GLY A 36 4.08 2.25 -10.81
N GLY A 37 4.06 0.98 -11.21
CA GLY A 37 5.21 0.32 -11.86
C GLY A 37 5.05 -1.17 -12.04
N SER A 38 6.15 -1.87 -12.32
CA SER A 38 6.22 -3.33 -12.36
C SER A 38 5.81 -3.90 -11.01
N ILE A 39 4.95 -4.92 -10.99
CA ILE A 39 4.49 -5.49 -9.72
C ILE A 39 5.46 -6.55 -9.19
N GLY A 40 5.71 -6.51 -7.89
CA GLY A 40 6.21 -7.62 -7.08
C GLY A 40 5.13 -8.06 -6.11
N ALA A 41 5.23 -9.29 -5.62
CA ALA A 41 4.32 -9.84 -4.62
C ALA A 41 5.09 -10.45 -3.45
N SER A 42 4.60 -10.21 -2.23
CA SER A 42 5.12 -10.81 -1.01
C SER A 42 4.00 -11.44 -0.20
N TYR A 43 4.35 -12.49 0.53
CA TYR A 43 3.41 -13.33 1.30
C TYR A 43 3.82 -13.34 2.78
N PRO A 44 3.74 -12.19 3.47
CA PRO A 44 4.30 -12.07 4.82
C PRO A 44 3.37 -12.60 5.92
N PHE A 45 2.17 -13.07 5.56
CA PHE A 45 1.12 -13.45 6.50
C PHE A 45 0.72 -14.92 6.33
N GLU A 46 0.21 -15.54 7.39
CA GLU A 46 -0.38 -16.88 7.33
C GLU A 46 -1.76 -16.89 6.64
N ASP A 47 -2.47 -15.76 6.66
CA ASP A 47 -3.75 -15.61 5.95
C ASP A 47 -3.55 -15.71 4.43
N PRO A 48 -4.59 -16.10 3.67
CA PRO A 48 -4.53 -16.18 2.21
C PRO A 48 -4.59 -14.78 1.57
N VAL A 49 -3.55 -13.98 1.80
CA VAL A 49 -3.39 -12.64 1.25
C VAL A 49 -1.97 -12.41 0.74
N ALA A 50 -1.84 -11.51 -0.22
CA ALA A 50 -0.55 -11.03 -0.69
C ALA A 50 -0.47 -9.51 -0.60
N ILE A 51 0.76 -9.02 -0.45
CA ILE A 51 1.10 -7.63 -0.67
C ILE A 51 1.63 -7.48 -2.09
N VAL A 52 0.93 -6.71 -2.92
CA VAL A 52 1.35 -6.35 -4.28
C VAL A 52 1.90 -4.92 -4.26
N TYR A 53 3.13 -4.74 -4.71
CA TYR A 53 3.85 -3.45 -4.64
C TYR A 53 4.64 -3.20 -5.92
N ASN A 54 5.19 -1.99 -6.06
CA ASN A 54 6.11 -1.69 -7.14
C ASN A 54 7.49 -2.29 -6.86
N ASP A 55 7.89 -3.30 -7.64
CA ASP A 55 9.15 -4.05 -7.47
C ASP A 55 10.39 -3.13 -7.58
N ASP A 56 10.31 -2.15 -8.47
CA ASP A 56 11.37 -1.14 -8.66
C ASP A 56 11.26 0.03 -7.66
N GLY A 57 10.26 0.04 -6.77
CA GLY A 57 9.91 1.21 -5.95
C GLY A 57 11.07 1.72 -5.10
N LYS A 58 11.85 0.82 -4.49
CA LYS A 58 13.06 1.19 -3.72
C LYS A 58 14.16 1.73 -4.63
N LEU A 59 14.37 1.10 -5.78
CA LEU A 59 15.38 1.50 -6.76
C LEU A 59 15.07 2.87 -7.37
N MET A 60 13.79 3.18 -7.57
CA MET A 60 13.28 4.46 -8.05
C MET A 60 13.27 5.55 -6.97
N GLY A 61 13.59 5.23 -5.72
CA GLY A 61 13.56 6.18 -4.61
C GLY A 61 12.15 6.63 -4.22
N LEU A 62 11.14 5.78 -4.41
CA LEU A 62 9.79 6.07 -3.93
C LEU A 62 9.78 6.18 -2.39
N PRO A 63 8.87 6.99 -1.82
CA PRO A 63 8.75 7.12 -0.36
C PRO A 63 8.50 5.76 0.29
N LEU A 64 9.19 5.49 1.40
CA LEU A 64 8.91 4.33 2.25
C LEU A 64 7.51 4.45 2.85
N ASN A 65 6.81 3.33 2.99
CA ASN A 65 5.37 3.30 3.27
C ASN A 65 5.02 2.53 4.55
N ARG A 66 5.31 1.23 4.59
CA ARG A 66 5.11 0.36 5.76
C ARG A 66 6.28 -0.61 5.91
N ALA A 67 6.72 -0.80 7.14
CA ALA A 67 7.68 -1.82 7.52
C ALA A 67 7.01 -3.19 7.56
N LEU A 68 7.76 -4.22 7.18
CA LEU A 68 7.39 -5.61 7.38
C LEU A 68 8.27 -6.20 8.48
N TRP A 69 7.61 -6.82 9.45
CA TRP A 69 8.20 -7.34 10.67
C TRP A 69 8.10 -8.86 10.64
N ASP A 70 9.14 -9.55 11.11
CA ASP A 70 9.09 -11.00 11.33
C ASP A 70 8.46 -11.34 12.69
N GLU A 71 8.37 -12.64 12.98
CA GLU A 71 7.78 -13.17 14.21
C GLU A 71 8.54 -12.73 15.49
N ASP A 72 9.83 -12.40 15.36
CA ASP A 72 10.68 -11.91 16.45
C ASP A 72 10.55 -10.38 16.65
N GLY A 73 9.72 -9.71 15.83
CA GLY A 73 9.55 -8.26 15.84
C GLY A 73 10.73 -7.50 15.23
N LEU A 74 11.54 -8.17 14.41
CA LEU A 74 12.62 -7.55 13.66
C LEU A 74 12.10 -7.11 12.28
N MET A 75 12.37 -5.86 11.93
CA MET A 75 12.08 -5.35 10.59
C MET A 75 13.01 -6.03 9.59
N TYR A 76 12.44 -6.84 8.70
CA TYR A 76 13.20 -7.52 7.66
C TYR A 76 13.09 -6.81 6.30
N ASP A 77 12.01 -6.06 6.07
CA ASP A 77 11.83 -5.26 4.87
C ASP A 77 10.98 -3.99 5.08
N VAL A 78 11.00 -3.09 4.09
CA VAL A 78 10.14 -1.90 4.04
C VAL A 78 9.57 -1.74 2.64
N ILE A 79 8.27 -1.60 2.51
CA ILE A 79 7.63 -1.37 1.21
C ILE A 79 7.82 0.10 0.80
N ALA A 80 8.22 0.32 -0.46
CA ALA A 80 8.36 1.67 -1.04
C ALA A 80 7.25 1.94 -2.06
N GLY A 81 6.66 3.12 -1.98
CA GLY A 81 5.53 3.52 -2.82
C GLY A 81 4.20 2.93 -2.36
N THR A 82 3.17 3.11 -3.18
CA THR A 82 1.84 2.54 -2.96
C THR A 82 1.88 1.02 -3.09
N PHE A 83 1.19 0.33 -2.21
CA PHE A 83 0.98 -1.11 -2.33
C PHE A 83 -0.48 -1.47 -2.10
N LEU A 84 -0.83 -2.69 -2.48
CA LEU A 84 -2.14 -3.28 -2.34
C LEU A 84 -2.06 -4.51 -1.45
N VAL A 85 -3.04 -4.70 -0.58
CA VAL A 85 -3.33 -6.01 0.01
C VAL A 85 -4.44 -6.64 -0.83
N VAL A 86 -4.18 -7.84 -1.32
CA VAL A 86 -5.09 -8.61 -2.19
C VAL A 86 -5.35 -9.98 -1.59
N GLY A 87 -6.52 -10.56 -1.84
CA GLY A 87 -6.81 -11.94 -1.46
C GLY A 87 -6.10 -12.92 -2.39
N LEU A 88 -5.82 -14.12 -1.88
CA LEU A 88 -5.25 -15.23 -2.64
C LEU A 88 -6.29 -16.34 -2.83
N GLY A 89 -6.55 -16.64 -4.10
CA GLY A 89 -7.20 -17.89 -4.50
C GLY A 89 -6.17 -19.01 -4.67
N GLU A 90 -6.56 -20.08 -5.34
CA GLU A 90 -5.67 -21.23 -5.58
C GLU A 90 -4.53 -20.87 -6.56
N GLU A 91 -4.83 -20.12 -7.62
CA GLU A 91 -3.86 -19.76 -8.67
C GLU A 91 -3.84 -18.26 -9.01
N ASP A 92 -4.82 -17.49 -8.55
CA ASP A 92 -5.04 -16.09 -8.93
C ASP A 92 -5.27 -15.17 -7.72
N PHE A 93 -5.14 -13.86 -7.93
CA PHE A 93 -5.61 -12.86 -6.98
C PHE A 93 -7.13 -12.81 -6.96
N VAL A 94 -7.68 -12.70 -5.75
CA VAL A 94 -9.12 -12.58 -5.51
C VAL A 94 -9.41 -11.37 -4.63
N SER A 95 -10.68 -10.95 -4.61
CA SER A 95 -11.15 -9.90 -3.72
C SER A 95 -10.89 -10.28 -2.26
N LEU A 96 -10.47 -9.31 -1.45
CA LEU A 96 -10.44 -9.48 0.00
C LEU A 96 -11.86 -9.72 0.52
N SER A 97 -11.99 -10.68 1.44
CA SER A 97 -13.21 -10.78 2.23
C SER A 97 -13.35 -9.54 3.12
N PRO A 98 -14.58 -9.13 3.49
CA PRO A 98 -14.77 -7.99 4.38
C PRO A 98 -14.00 -8.11 5.70
N GLU A 99 -13.87 -9.33 6.23
CA GLU A 99 -13.16 -9.62 7.47
C GLU A 99 -11.65 -9.40 7.32
N LEU A 100 -11.05 -9.86 6.22
CA LEU A 100 -9.64 -9.64 5.94
C LEU A 100 -9.36 -8.17 5.61
N ALA A 101 -10.25 -7.51 4.85
CA ALA A 101 -10.14 -6.08 4.57
C ALA A 101 -10.11 -5.26 5.86
N GLN A 102 -11.00 -5.56 6.82
CA GLN A 102 -11.01 -4.88 8.13
C GLN A 102 -9.75 -5.19 8.94
N LYS A 103 -9.34 -6.46 9.02
CA LYS A 103 -8.12 -6.85 9.74
C LYS A 103 -6.88 -6.08 9.25
N TYR A 104 -6.69 -6.01 7.93
CA TYR A 104 -5.53 -5.34 7.35
C TYR A 104 -5.67 -3.82 7.30
N GLU A 105 -6.89 -3.30 7.36
CA GLU A 105 -7.12 -1.87 7.61
C GLU A 105 -6.61 -1.50 9.00
N GLU A 106 -6.94 -2.29 10.04
CA GLU A 106 -6.46 -2.06 11.40
C GLU A 106 -4.92 -2.24 11.51
N GLU A 107 -4.38 -3.29 10.88
CA GLU A 107 -2.93 -3.57 10.86
C GLU A 107 -2.13 -2.42 10.24
N PHE A 108 -2.60 -1.89 9.10
CA PHE A 108 -1.91 -0.82 8.36
C PHE A 108 -2.49 0.57 8.61
N HIS A 109 -3.38 0.72 9.60
CA HIS A 109 -4.15 1.94 9.82
C HIS A 109 -3.22 3.15 9.93
N GLN A 110 -2.28 3.08 10.86
CA GLN A 110 -1.36 4.17 11.13
C GLN A 110 -0.24 4.21 10.07
N PRO A 111 -0.06 5.35 9.36
CA PRO A 111 1.11 5.57 8.53
C PRO A 111 2.39 5.57 9.34
N GLU A 112 3.49 5.25 8.67
CA GLU A 112 4.81 5.17 9.29
C GLU A 112 5.77 6.19 8.67
N ALA A 113 6.65 6.75 9.51
CA ALA A 113 7.76 7.58 9.08
C ALA A 113 9.09 6.87 9.35
N PHE A 114 10.01 7.02 8.40
CA PHE A 114 11.29 6.32 8.39
C PHE A 114 12.43 7.33 8.56
N LEU A 115 13.07 7.32 9.72
CA LEU A 115 14.07 8.30 10.12
C LEU A 115 15.48 7.68 10.14
N PRO A 116 16.43 8.17 9.32
CA PRO A 116 17.80 7.69 9.37
C PRO A 116 18.50 8.21 10.63
N LEU A 117 18.96 7.28 11.49
CA LEU A 117 19.73 7.56 12.68
C LEU A 117 21.11 6.89 12.58
N GLY A 118 22.04 7.57 11.92
CA GLY A 118 23.38 7.04 11.64
C GLY A 118 23.31 5.83 10.70
N ARG A 119 23.61 4.64 11.22
CA ARG A 119 23.55 3.37 10.48
C ARG A 119 22.25 2.58 10.70
N ARG A 120 21.29 3.14 11.46
CA ARG A 120 20.01 2.50 11.75
C ARG A 120 18.88 3.30 11.10
N LEU A 121 17.82 2.61 10.71
CA LEU A 121 16.56 3.20 10.29
C LEU A 121 15.56 3.03 11.43
N MET A 122 14.99 4.13 11.93
CA MET A 122 13.90 4.07 12.91
C MET A 122 12.55 4.20 12.20
N VAL A 123 11.60 3.38 12.62
CA VAL A 123 10.20 3.42 12.16
C VAL A 123 9.37 3.96 13.31
N ILE A 124 8.58 5.01 13.04
CA ILE A 124 7.65 5.58 14.03
C ILE A 124 6.27 5.76 13.41
N PRO A 125 5.18 5.51 14.14
CA PRO A 125 3.84 5.83 13.68
C PRO A 125 3.69 7.35 13.56
N VAL A 126 3.03 7.77 12.49
CA VAL A 126 2.76 9.17 12.17
C VAL A 126 1.49 9.60 12.91
N PRO A 127 1.52 10.65 13.75
CA PRO A 127 0.34 11.05 14.51
C PRO A 127 -0.75 11.63 13.60
N ASP A 128 -2.02 11.35 13.92
CA ASP A 128 -3.21 11.75 13.13
C ASP A 128 -3.23 13.24 12.71
N GLU A 129 -2.78 14.13 13.59
CA GLU A 129 -2.73 15.58 13.33
C GLU A 129 -1.87 15.92 12.11
N SER A 130 -0.78 15.17 11.90
CA SER A 130 0.14 15.40 10.79
C SER A 130 -0.39 14.86 9.46
N ILE A 131 -1.18 13.77 9.48
CA ILE A 131 -1.77 13.15 8.30
C ILE A 131 -2.81 14.08 7.65
N ARG A 132 -3.67 14.72 8.47
CA ARG A 132 -4.67 15.69 7.99
C ARG A 132 -4.02 16.88 7.27
N SER A 133 -2.89 17.35 7.81
CA SER A 133 -2.19 18.52 7.28
C SER A 133 -1.60 18.29 5.88
N ASP A 134 -1.21 17.06 5.56
CA ASP A 134 -0.65 16.71 4.25
C ASP A 134 -1.74 16.32 3.23
N ALA A 135 -2.82 15.67 3.67
CA ALA A 135 -4.00 15.44 2.83
C ALA A 135 -4.62 16.78 2.34
N GLU A 136 -4.73 17.77 3.23
CA GLU A 136 -5.22 19.11 2.87
C GLU A 136 -4.28 19.88 1.93
N LYS A 137 -2.95 19.71 2.08
CA LYS A 137 -1.96 20.30 1.16
C LYS A 137 -2.01 19.67 -0.23
N ALA A 138 -2.21 18.36 -0.33
CA ALA A 138 -2.29 17.64 -1.60
C ALA A 138 -3.51 18.06 -2.43
N VAL A 139 -4.63 18.39 -1.79
CA VAL A 139 -5.86 18.88 -2.45
C VAL A 139 -5.74 20.35 -2.90
N SER A 140 -4.83 21.14 -2.33
CA SER A 140 -4.71 22.58 -2.64
C SER A 140 -3.81 22.94 -3.83
N LYS A 141 -3.21 21.99 -4.56
CA LYS A 141 -2.42 22.32 -5.75
C LYS A 141 -3.34 22.52 -6.97
N PRO A 142 -3.52 23.74 -7.48
CA PRO A 142 -4.23 23.93 -8.75
C PRO A 142 -3.43 23.27 -9.90
N PRO A 143 -4.08 22.80 -10.96
CA PRO A 143 -3.38 22.33 -12.15
C PRO A 143 -2.55 23.50 -12.69
N VAL A 144 -1.24 23.32 -12.78
CA VAL A 144 -0.38 24.28 -13.45
C VAL A 144 -0.71 24.18 -14.94
N GLU A 145 -1.51 25.13 -15.41
CA GLU A 145 -1.81 25.35 -16.83
C GLU A 145 -0.51 25.78 -17.51
N HIS A 146 0.20 24.82 -18.11
CA HIS A 146 1.30 25.13 -19.02
C HIS A 146 0.72 25.52 -20.38
N ASP A 147 0.36 26.80 -20.50
CA ASP A 147 0.19 27.48 -21.78
C ASP A 147 1.57 27.99 -22.25
N ARG A 148 2.10 27.36 -23.30
CA ARG A 148 2.86 27.98 -24.41
C ARG A 148 3.46 26.94 -25.36
#